data_AF-A0A843E1G7-F1
#
_entry.id   AF-A0A843E1G7-F1
#
_cell.length_a   1.000
_cell.length_b   1.000
_cell.length_c   1.000
_cell.angle_alpha   90.00
_cell.angle_beta   90.00
_cell.angle_gamma   90.00
#
_symmetry.space_group_name_H-M   'P 1'
#
loop_
_entity.id
_entity.type
_entity.pdbx_description
1 polymer ?
#
loop_
_entity_poly.entity_id
_entity_poly.type
_entity_poly.pdbx_seq_one_letter_code
_entity_poly.pdbx_strand_id
1 'polypeptide(L)'
;MILNRCPKCSPDTGIRVMPPEETLKKVLPLLAPAGMGEPENITDKDNIGIPVFSIDRQETALGKPKYYNGKGATVEQAEASAVMECIERYSAEQRESDPIVVGTYDEACEAMLTVDPADLILPLPVLDFYRNAEIAWCRGFEMFRGE
;
A
#
# COMPACT_ATOMS: atom_id res chain seq x y z
N MET A 1 -7.64 -7.13 -19.36
CA MET A 1 -6.25 -7.42 -18.92
C MET A 1 -6.06 -8.94 -19.00
N ILE A 2 -5.04 -9.45 -19.71
CA ILE A 2 -4.74 -10.90 -19.71
C ILE A 2 -3.66 -11.15 -18.67
N LEU A 3 -4.01 -11.84 -17.57
CA LEU A 3 -3.05 -12.23 -16.55
C LEU A 3 -2.23 -13.42 -17.04
N ASN A 4 -0.90 -13.26 -17.07
CA ASN A 4 0.02 -14.34 -17.40
C ASN A 4 0.37 -15.15 -16.16
N ARG A 5 0.60 -16.46 -16.33
CA ARG A 5 1.07 -17.32 -15.25
C ARG A 5 2.43 -16.83 -14.74
N CYS A 6 2.51 -16.55 -13.44
CA CYS A 6 3.73 -16.11 -12.77
C CYS A 6 4.05 -17.06 -11.58
N PRO A 7 4.96 -18.03 -11.78
CA PRO A 7 5.33 -18.99 -10.73
C PRO A 7 5.93 -18.29 -9.50
N LYS A 8 5.70 -18.89 -8.33
CA LYS A 8 6.30 -18.43 -7.07
C LYS A 8 7.72 -18.99 -6.95
N CYS A 9 8.64 -18.19 -6.41
CA CYS A 9 10.05 -18.57 -6.33
C CYS A 9 10.33 -19.60 -5.23
N SER A 10 9.71 -19.45 -4.06
CA SER A 10 9.79 -20.38 -2.93
C SER A 10 8.63 -20.13 -1.96
N PRO A 11 8.14 -21.15 -1.22
CA PRO A 11 7.25 -20.93 -0.08
C PRO A 11 7.97 -20.33 1.14
N ASP A 12 9.28 -20.53 1.27
CA ASP A 12 10.05 -20.20 2.48
C ASP A 12 10.34 -18.70 2.63
N THR A 13 10.33 -17.95 1.52
CA THR A 13 10.62 -16.51 1.47
C THR A 13 9.36 -15.64 1.45
N GLY A 14 8.24 -16.23 1.88
CA GLY A 14 6.89 -15.73 1.61
C GLY A 14 6.47 -16.01 0.18
N ILE A 15 5.15 -16.03 -0.10
CA ILE A 15 4.60 -16.39 -1.42
C ILE A 15 4.88 -15.27 -2.44
N ARG A 16 6.11 -15.20 -2.95
CA ARG A 16 6.63 -14.16 -3.85
C ARG A 16 7.10 -14.77 -5.18
N VAL A 17 7.34 -13.92 -6.18
CA VAL A 17 7.80 -14.33 -7.53
C VAL A 17 9.31 -14.15 -7.72
N MET A 18 9.97 -13.49 -6.78
CA MET A 18 11.42 -13.34 -6.71
C MET A 18 11.89 -13.30 -5.24
N PRO A 19 13.15 -13.65 -4.98
CA PRO A 19 13.73 -13.57 -3.64
C PRO A 19 13.74 -12.13 -3.06
N PRO A 20 13.80 -11.97 -1.74
CA PRO A 20 13.86 -10.65 -1.10
C PRO A 20 15.10 -9.86 -1.51
N GLU A 21 16.25 -10.49 -1.72
CA GLU A 21 17.50 -9.85 -2.15
C GLU A 21 17.35 -9.19 -3.52
N GLU A 22 16.71 -9.88 -4.46
CA GLU A 22 16.42 -9.35 -5.79
C GLU A 22 15.36 -8.26 -5.77
N THR A 23 14.46 -8.29 -4.79
CA THR A 23 13.53 -7.20 -4.53
C THR A 23 14.31 -5.98 -4.05
N LEU A 24 15.09 -6.11 -2.97
CA LEU A 24 15.88 -5.06 -2.35
C LEU A 24 16.80 -4.36 -3.35
N LYS A 25 17.55 -5.11 -4.17
CA LYS A 25 18.41 -4.54 -5.23
C LYS A 25 17.66 -3.57 -6.15
N LYS A 26 16.37 -3.81 -6.43
CA LYS A 26 15.55 -2.96 -7.30
C LYS A 26 14.96 -1.77 -6.58
N VAL A 27 14.56 -1.94 -5.32
CA VAL A 27 13.72 -0.97 -4.63
C VAL A 27 14.46 -0.06 -3.65
N LEU A 28 15.61 -0.48 -3.11
CA LEU A 28 16.44 0.36 -2.24
C LEU A 28 16.83 1.69 -2.90
N PRO A 29 17.21 1.76 -4.19
CA PRO A 29 17.52 3.03 -4.86
C PRO A 29 16.33 4.00 -4.94
N LEU A 30 15.09 3.53 -4.72
CA LEU A 30 13.88 4.35 -4.79
C LEU A 30 13.56 5.06 -3.47
N LEU A 31 14.20 4.66 -2.36
CA LEU A 31 13.95 5.24 -1.04
C LEU A 31 14.29 6.73 -0.97
N ALA A 32 15.51 7.11 -1.38
CA ALA A 32 15.95 8.49 -1.32
C ALA A 32 15.08 9.43 -2.20
N PRO A 33 14.75 9.09 -3.47
CA PRO A 33 13.80 9.86 -4.26
C PRO A 33 12.38 9.96 -3.66
N ALA A 34 11.97 8.97 -2.87
CA ALA A 34 10.70 8.97 -2.14
C ALA A 34 10.75 9.74 -0.80
N GLY A 35 11.89 10.36 -0.45
CA GLY A 35 12.08 11.11 0.79
C GLY A 35 12.26 10.23 2.04
N MET A 36 12.70 8.99 1.84
CA MET A 36 12.87 8.00 2.90
C MET A 36 14.33 7.91 3.34
N GLY A 37 14.55 7.68 4.63
CA GLY A 37 15.86 7.32 5.17
C GLY A 37 16.28 5.90 4.81
N GLU A 38 17.47 5.53 5.27
CA GLU A 38 17.98 4.17 5.12
C GLU A 38 17.29 3.19 6.10
N PRO A 39 17.15 1.90 5.74
CA PRO A 39 16.66 0.88 6.66
C PRO A 39 17.59 0.67 7.86
N GLU A 40 17.04 0.76 9.07
CA GLU A 40 17.74 0.46 10.33
C GLU A 40 17.31 -0.92 10.84
N ASN A 41 18.26 -1.80 11.11
CA ASN A 41 17.99 -3.04 11.82
C ASN A 41 17.77 -2.74 13.31
N ILE A 42 16.57 -3.04 13.81
CA ILE A 42 16.17 -2.76 15.19
C ILE A 42 15.87 -4.03 15.99
N THR A 43 16.29 -5.19 15.49
CA THR A 43 16.08 -6.51 16.12
C THR A 43 16.52 -6.52 17.58
N ASP A 44 17.67 -5.91 17.89
CA ASP A 44 18.24 -5.90 19.24
C ASP A 44 17.57 -4.90 20.19
N LYS A 45 16.49 -4.22 19.76
CA LYS A 45 15.65 -3.39 20.65
C LYS A 45 14.68 -4.23 21.48
N ASP A 46 14.55 -5.52 21.18
CA ASP A 46 13.87 -6.51 22.02
C ASP A 46 14.77 -7.75 22.31
N ASN A 47 14.21 -8.76 22.96
CA ASN A 47 14.89 -10.02 23.29
C ASN A 47 14.26 -11.26 22.64
N ILE A 48 13.41 -11.08 21.63
CA ILE A 48 12.72 -12.17 20.91
C ILE A 48 13.64 -12.75 19.84
N GLY A 49 14.49 -11.92 19.23
CA GLY A 49 15.45 -12.33 18.20
C GLY A 49 14.84 -12.56 16.82
N ILE A 50 13.61 -12.06 16.58
CA ILE A 50 13.00 -12.05 15.25
C ILE A 50 13.49 -10.81 14.49
N PRO A 51 13.99 -10.94 13.25
CA PRO A 51 14.44 -9.80 12.46
C PRO A 51 13.36 -8.72 12.27
N VAL A 52 13.69 -7.49 12.65
CA VAL A 52 12.84 -6.30 12.48
C VAL A 52 13.67 -5.13 11.96
N PHE A 53 13.13 -4.42 10.97
CA PHE A 53 13.69 -3.19 10.40
C PHE A 53 12.73 -2.02 10.56
N SER A 54 13.27 -0.81 10.65
CA SER A 54 12.52 0.44 10.66
C SER A 54 13.11 1.43 9.66
N ILE A 55 12.26 2.18 8.97
CA ILE A 55 12.65 3.26 8.06
C ILE A 55 12.00 4.57 8.54
N ASP A 56 12.80 5.60 8.77
CA ASP A 56 12.33 6.94 9.09
C ASP A 56 12.04 7.75 7.82
N ARG A 57 10.88 8.41 7.76
CA ARG A 57 10.56 9.42 6.76
C ARG A 57 10.64 10.81 7.39
N GLN A 58 11.76 11.47 7.12
CA GLN A 58 12.18 12.72 7.78
C GLN A 58 11.20 13.89 7.57
N GLU A 59 10.44 13.91 6.47
CA GLU A 59 9.50 15.00 6.12
C GLU A 59 8.06 14.47 5.93
N THR A 60 7.50 13.88 6.97
CA THR A 60 6.11 13.39 6.95
C THR A 60 5.09 14.50 7.20
N ALA A 61 4.04 14.55 6.36
CA ALA A 61 2.90 15.44 6.59
C ALA A 61 2.23 15.12 7.94
N LEU A 62 1.61 16.13 8.55
CA LEU A 62 0.94 15.99 9.85
C LEU A 62 -0.06 14.83 9.84
N GLY A 63 0.03 13.94 10.81
CA GLY A 63 -0.85 12.76 10.92
C GLY A 63 -0.43 11.55 10.07
N LYS A 64 0.69 11.61 9.33
CA LYS A 64 1.27 10.43 8.66
C LYS A 64 2.27 9.70 9.57
N PRO A 65 2.37 8.36 9.49
CA PRO A 65 3.38 7.62 10.22
C PRO A 65 4.79 8.08 9.84
N LYS A 66 5.59 8.44 10.84
CA LYS A 66 7.00 8.80 10.66
C LYS A 66 7.87 7.58 10.38
N TYR A 67 7.53 6.44 11.00
CA TYR A 67 8.30 5.20 10.89
C TYR A 67 7.48 4.12 10.20
N TYR A 68 8.13 3.37 9.30
CA TYR A 68 7.58 2.21 8.62
C TYR A 68 8.40 0.98 9.00
N ASN A 69 7.72 -0.11 9.37
CA ASN A 69 8.38 -1.26 10.00
C ASN A 69 8.26 -2.52 9.16
N GLY A 70 9.34 -3.29 9.13
CA GLY A 70 9.43 -4.56 8.44
C GLY A 70 9.82 -5.69 9.36
N LYS A 71 9.34 -6.89 9.05
CA LYS A 71 9.51 -8.11 9.83
C LYS A 71 9.61 -9.30 8.89
N GLY A 72 10.36 -10.31 9.28
CA GLY A 72 10.59 -11.48 8.45
C GLY A 72 11.28 -12.60 9.20
N ALA A 73 11.24 -13.80 8.64
CA ALA A 73 11.97 -14.95 9.20
C ALA A 73 13.48 -14.82 8.97
N THR A 74 13.90 -14.04 7.97
CA THR A 74 15.30 -13.69 7.70
C THR A 74 15.49 -12.18 7.72
N VAL A 75 16.75 -11.74 7.81
CA VAL A 75 17.13 -10.32 7.76
C VAL A 75 16.67 -9.67 6.46
N GLU A 76 16.92 -10.33 5.32
CA GLU A 76 16.59 -9.84 3.99
C GLU A 76 15.07 -9.72 3.81
N GLN A 77 14.31 -10.67 4.36
CA GLN A 77 12.84 -10.61 4.32
C GLN A 77 12.28 -9.48 5.18
N ALA A 78 12.86 -9.26 6.37
CA ALA A 78 12.45 -8.18 7.26
C ALA A 78 12.76 -6.81 6.66
N GLU A 79 13.95 -6.64 6.09
CA GLU A 79 14.34 -5.42 5.39
C GLU A 79 13.44 -5.18 4.17
N ALA A 80 13.22 -6.20 3.32
CA ALA A 80 12.31 -6.09 2.18
C ALA A 80 10.88 -5.73 2.60
N SER A 81 10.42 -6.26 3.75
CA SER A 81 9.12 -5.88 4.31
C SER A 81 9.06 -4.40 4.70
N ALA A 82 10.11 -3.84 5.29
CA ALA A 82 10.13 -2.43 5.70
C ALA A 82 10.14 -1.53 4.46
N VAL A 83 11.02 -1.84 3.51
CA VAL A 83 11.18 -1.08 2.27
C VAL A 83 9.90 -1.07 1.45
N MET A 84 9.25 -2.24 1.28
CA MET A 84 8.03 -2.33 0.50
C MET A 84 6.82 -1.69 1.20
N GLU A 85 6.70 -1.77 2.53
CA GLU A 85 5.67 -1.03 3.27
C GLU A 85 5.83 0.48 3.06
N CYS A 86 7.06 0.97 3.15
CA CYS A 86 7.40 2.37 2.94
C CYS A 86 6.99 2.86 1.54
N ILE A 87 7.33 2.08 0.50
CA ILE A 87 6.98 2.37 -0.90
C ILE A 87 5.46 2.28 -1.13
N GLU A 88 4.78 1.30 -0.53
CA GLU A 88 3.32 1.16 -0.60
C GLU A 88 2.63 2.43 -0.06
N ARG A 89 3.06 2.89 1.13
CA ARG A 89 2.47 4.05 1.79
C ARG A 89 2.74 5.34 1.03
N TYR A 90 3.94 5.52 0.49
CA TYR A 90 4.27 6.63 -0.41
C TYR A 90 3.43 6.61 -1.70
N SER A 91 3.22 5.43 -2.27
CA SER A 91 2.43 5.27 -3.50
C SER A 91 0.93 5.51 -3.28
N ALA A 92 0.44 5.38 -2.05
CA ALA A 92 -0.94 5.62 -1.66
C ALA A 92 -1.25 7.09 -1.33
N GLU A 93 -0.26 7.98 -1.38
CA GLU A 93 -0.49 9.41 -1.17
C GLU A 93 -1.15 10.04 -2.39
N GLN A 94 -2.24 10.77 -2.15
CA GLN A 94 -2.95 11.50 -3.20
C GLN A 94 -2.02 12.55 -3.83
N ARG A 95 -2.01 12.58 -5.17
CA ARG A 95 -1.27 13.53 -5.99
C ARG A 95 -2.26 14.34 -6.82
N GLU A 96 -1.85 15.54 -7.21
CA GLU A 96 -2.64 16.38 -8.12
C GLU A 96 -2.89 15.71 -9.48
N SER A 97 -1.99 14.79 -9.88
CA SER A 97 -2.11 14.02 -11.11
C SER A 97 -3.07 12.83 -11.03
N ASP A 98 -3.61 12.51 -9.85
CA ASP A 98 -4.45 11.33 -9.70
C ASP A 98 -5.81 11.54 -10.38
N PRO A 99 -6.31 10.56 -11.14
CA PRO A 99 -7.55 10.67 -11.89
C PRO A 99 -8.76 10.52 -10.96
N ILE A 100 -9.07 11.57 -10.22
CA ILE A 100 -10.21 11.66 -9.31
C ILE A 100 -11.33 12.46 -9.97
N VAL A 101 -12.54 11.96 -9.89
CA VAL A 101 -13.77 12.64 -10.31
C VAL A 101 -14.62 12.90 -9.08
N VAL A 102 -15.23 14.08 -8.97
CA VAL A 102 -16.13 14.43 -7.87
C VAL A 102 -17.57 14.35 -8.37
N GLY A 103 -18.44 13.70 -7.61
CA GLY A 103 -19.86 13.56 -7.94
C GLY A 103 -20.61 12.71 -6.90
N THR A 104 -21.92 12.60 -7.06
CA THR A 104 -22.80 11.79 -6.22
C THR A 104 -22.72 10.29 -6.58
N TYR A 105 -23.28 9.44 -5.70
CA TYR A 105 -23.39 8.00 -5.98
C TYR A 105 -24.23 7.71 -7.23
N ASP A 106 -25.34 8.42 -7.41
CA ASP A 106 -26.24 8.21 -8.54
C ASP A 106 -25.55 8.59 -9.86
N GLU A 107 -24.84 9.72 -9.90
CA GLU A 107 -24.04 10.14 -11.08
C GLU A 107 -22.93 9.13 -11.41
N ALA A 108 -22.26 8.56 -10.39
CA ALA A 108 -21.26 7.53 -10.60
C ALA A 108 -21.86 6.24 -11.19
N CYS A 109 -23.03 5.82 -10.69
CA CYS A 109 -23.77 4.64 -11.19
C CYS A 109 -24.24 4.81 -12.64
N GLU A 110 -24.63 6.03 -13.03
CA GLU A 110 -24.98 6.34 -14.42
C GLU A 110 -23.77 6.24 -15.35
N ALA A 111 -22.57 6.54 -14.85
CA ALA A 111 -21.34 6.52 -15.63
C ALA A 111 -20.75 5.11 -15.81
N MET A 112 -20.71 4.29 -14.76
CA MET A 112 -20.06 2.96 -14.80
C MET A 112 -20.49 2.04 -13.64
N LEU A 113 -19.94 0.82 -13.60
CA LEU A 113 -20.06 -0.04 -12.43
C LEU A 113 -19.47 0.67 -11.20
N THR A 114 -20.29 0.82 -10.17
CA THR A 114 -19.94 1.58 -8.95
C THR A 114 -20.15 0.73 -7.71
N VAL A 115 -19.18 0.78 -6.79
CA VAL A 115 -19.33 0.21 -5.45
C VAL A 115 -20.20 1.15 -4.62
N ASP A 116 -21.30 0.66 -4.03
CA ASP A 116 -22.06 1.46 -3.06
C ASP A 116 -21.20 1.64 -1.80
N PRO A 117 -20.88 2.88 -1.39
CA PRO A 117 -20.16 3.14 -0.15
C PRO A 117 -20.78 2.46 1.09
N ALA A 118 -22.09 2.20 1.11
CA ALA A 118 -22.72 1.42 2.20
C ALA A 118 -22.13 0.02 2.39
N ASP A 119 -21.58 -0.60 1.34
CA ASP A 119 -20.96 -1.93 1.40
C ASP A 119 -19.56 -1.91 2.03
N LEU A 120 -18.99 -0.72 2.28
CA LEU A 120 -17.63 -0.55 2.82
C LEU A 120 -17.57 -0.48 4.35
N ILE A 121 -18.68 -0.80 5.05
CA ILE A 121 -18.77 -0.81 6.52
C ILE A 121 -18.35 0.57 7.09
N LEU A 122 -19.00 1.62 6.61
CA LEU A 122 -18.69 2.99 7.02
C LEU A 122 -19.16 3.28 8.45
N PRO A 123 -18.51 4.24 9.15
CA PRO A 123 -19.06 4.79 10.38
C PRO A 123 -20.47 5.36 10.13
N LEU A 124 -21.41 5.14 11.07
CA LEU A 124 -22.82 5.56 10.94
C LEU A 124 -23.01 7.01 10.47
N PRO A 125 -22.29 8.02 10.99
CA PRO A 125 -22.47 9.41 10.55
C PRO A 125 -22.16 9.64 9.06
N VAL A 126 -21.28 8.82 8.46
CA VAL A 126 -20.95 8.91 7.04
C VAL A 126 -22.03 8.23 6.20
N LEU A 127 -22.55 7.09 6.67
CA LEU A 127 -23.61 6.33 6.00
C LEU A 127 -24.89 7.17 5.84
N ASP A 128 -25.22 7.99 6.82
CA ASP A 128 -26.41 8.83 6.80
C ASP A 128 -26.34 9.98 5.77
N PHE A 129 -25.14 10.34 5.31
CA PHE A 129 -24.92 11.53 4.48
C PHE A 129 -24.52 11.23 3.03
N TYR A 130 -23.78 10.14 2.78
CA TYR A 130 -23.06 9.99 1.51
C TYR A 130 -23.94 9.93 0.26
N ARG A 131 -25.20 9.48 0.33
CA ARG A 131 -26.04 9.24 -0.86
C ARG A 131 -26.22 10.48 -1.72
N ASN A 132 -26.41 11.65 -1.10
CA ASN A 132 -26.59 12.92 -1.80
C ASN A 132 -25.34 13.81 -1.74
N ALA A 133 -24.24 13.30 -1.20
CA ALA A 133 -23.00 14.04 -1.07
C ALA A 133 -22.17 13.90 -2.34
N GLU A 134 -21.56 14.99 -2.78
CA GLU A 134 -20.45 14.90 -3.73
C GLU A 134 -19.23 14.32 -3.01
N ILE A 135 -18.74 13.18 -3.52
CA ILE A 135 -17.55 12.52 -2.99
C ILE A 135 -16.54 12.26 -4.11
N ALA A 136 -15.30 12.00 -3.71
CA ALA A 136 -14.23 11.65 -4.63
C ALA A 136 -14.34 10.19 -5.09
N TRP A 137 -14.39 9.99 -6.39
CA TRP A 137 -14.39 8.70 -7.07
C TRP A 137 -13.08 8.48 -7.81
N CYS A 138 -12.58 7.25 -7.77
CA CYS A 138 -11.47 6.80 -8.60
C CYS A 138 -11.87 5.52 -9.34
N ARG A 139 -11.31 5.33 -10.53
CA ARG A 139 -11.60 4.13 -11.32
C ARG A 139 -10.87 2.92 -10.74
N GLY A 140 -11.64 1.87 -10.44
CA GLY A 140 -11.14 0.53 -10.13
C GLY A 140 -11.20 -0.42 -11.33
N PHE A 141 -10.77 -1.66 -11.10
CA PHE A 141 -10.99 -2.80 -12.00
C PHE A 141 -11.54 -3.96 -11.17
N GLU A 142 -12.75 -4.41 -11.50
CA GLU A 142 -13.44 -5.50 -10.82
C GLU A 142 -12.94 -6.84 -11.39
N MET A 143 -12.25 -7.61 -10.56
CA MET A 143 -11.51 -8.79 -11.02
C MET A 143 -12.41 -10.00 -11.33
N PHE A 144 -13.60 -10.12 -10.73
CA PHE A 144 -14.47 -11.28 -10.93
C PHE A 144 -15.24 -11.23 -12.24
N ARG A 145 -15.62 -10.03 -12.71
CA ARG A 145 -16.32 -9.75 -13.97
C ARG A 145 -15.37 -9.29 -15.07
N GLY A 146 -14.21 -8.76 -14.70
CA GLY A 146 -13.16 -8.33 -15.62
C GLY A 146 -13.43 -6.97 -16.27
N GLU A 147 -14.10 -6.06 -15.55
CA GLU A 147 -14.51 -4.72 -16.01
C GLU A 147 -13.92 -3.58 -15.18
#